data_AF-A0AAV7I522-F1
#
_entry.id   AF-A0AAV7I522-F1
#
_cell.length_a   1.000
_cell.length_b   1.000
_cell.length_c   1.000
_cell.angle_alpha   90.00
_cell.angle_beta   90.00
_cell.angle_gamma   90.00
#
_symmetry.space_group_name_H-M   'P 1'
#
loop_
_entity.id
_entity.type
_entity.pdbx_description
1 polymer ?
#
loop_
_entity_poly.entity_id
_entity_poly.type
_entity_poly.pdbx_seq_one_letter_code
_entity_poly.pdbx_strand_id
1 'polypeptide(L)'
;MASYKPTDSKRDEFRRYLERSGVLDGLTKVLIALYEEPEKPTNAIEYIRKNLGGLTEITEEAGATSNVQDSESLEKRLQEAEAENRELRDKLAKLDLAEE
;
A
#
# COMPACT_ATOMS: atom_id res chain seq x y z
N MET A 1 -31.16 4.57 21.45
CA MET A 1 -30.25 3.97 20.44
C MET A 1 -28.84 4.08 20.97
N ALA A 2 -28.16 2.95 21.20
CA ALA A 2 -26.80 2.96 21.73
C ALA A 2 -25.83 3.47 20.66
N SER A 3 -25.13 4.56 20.94
CA SER A 3 -24.05 5.06 20.10
C SER A 3 -22.89 4.07 20.18
N TYR A 4 -22.72 3.25 19.14
CA TYR A 4 -21.55 2.40 19.00
C TYR A 4 -20.33 3.30 18.83
N LYS A 5 -19.56 3.50 19.89
CA LYS A 5 -18.19 4.03 19.80
C LYS A 5 -17.27 2.86 19.49
N PRO A 6 -16.78 2.71 18.24
CA PRO A 6 -15.76 1.72 17.98
C PRO A 6 -14.54 2.02 18.86
N THR A 7 -13.99 0.97 19.47
CA THR A 7 -12.72 1.05 20.20
C THR A 7 -11.63 1.55 19.26
N ASP A 8 -10.66 2.30 19.78
CA ASP A 8 -9.61 2.92 18.95
C ASP A 8 -8.86 1.89 18.08
N SER A 9 -8.67 0.67 18.59
CA SER A 9 -8.10 -0.46 17.83
C SER A 9 -8.90 -0.82 16.56
N LYS A 10 -10.23 -0.86 16.61
CA LYS A 10 -11.07 -1.16 15.44
C LYS A 10 -11.04 -0.02 14.43
N ARG A 11 -10.93 1.22 14.90
CA ARG A 11 -10.79 2.40 14.03
C ARG A 11 -9.46 2.39 13.31
N ASP A 12 -8.38 2.07 14.01
CA ASP A 12 -7.04 2.01 13.45
C ASP A 12 -6.89 0.88 12.44
N GLU A 13 -7.46 -0.29 12.72
CA GLU A 13 -7.48 -1.41 11.77
C GLU A 13 -8.22 -1.04 10.49
N PHE A 14 -9.39 -0.41 10.61
CA PHE A 14 -10.17 0.06 9.46
C PHE A 14 -9.43 1.14 8.68
N ARG A 15 -8.77 2.08 9.36
CA ARG A 15 -7.94 3.10 8.71
C ARG A 15 -6.81 2.45 7.91
N ARG A 16 -6.07 1.53 8.52
CA ARG A 16 -4.98 0.80 7.83
C ARG A 16 -5.50 -0.01 6.65
N TYR A 17 -6.71 -0.57 6.75
CA TYR A 17 -7.35 -1.24 5.63
C TYR A 17 -7.60 -0.27 4.46
N LEU A 18 -8.17 0.92 4.73
CA LEU A 18 -8.41 1.94 3.69
C LEU A 18 -7.11 2.47 3.08
N GLU A 19 -6.04 2.57 3.87
CA GLU A 19 -4.70 2.92 3.39
C GLU A 19 -4.14 1.81 2.47
N ARG A 20 -4.13 0.55 2.92
CA ARG A 20 -3.60 -0.59 2.14
C ARG A 20 -4.40 -0.88 0.87
N SER A 21 -5.70 -0.66 0.88
CA SER A 21 -6.57 -0.85 -0.29
C SER A 21 -6.54 0.33 -1.27
N GLY A 22 -5.76 1.38 -0.99
CA GLY A 22 -5.64 2.55 -1.86
C GLY A 22 -6.86 3.48 -1.87
N VAL A 23 -7.88 3.21 -1.05
CA VAL A 23 -9.11 4.03 -0.98
C VAL A 23 -8.81 5.46 -0.57
N LEU A 24 -7.91 5.66 0.40
CA LEU A 24 -7.54 7.01 0.83
C LEU A 24 -6.78 7.78 -0.27
N ASP A 25 -5.92 7.10 -1.02
CA ASP A 25 -5.17 7.71 -2.13
C ASP A 25 -6.12 8.11 -3.27
N GLY A 26 -7.04 7.22 -3.65
CA GLY A 26 -8.07 7.53 -4.66
C GLY A 26 -8.93 8.72 -4.27
N LEU A 27 -9.46 8.74 -3.04
CA LEU A 27 -10.23 9.88 -2.54
C LEU A 27 -9.41 11.18 -2.54
N THR A 28 -8.13 11.10 -2.16
CA THR A 28 -7.23 12.26 -2.16
C THR A 28 -7.05 12.82 -3.56
N LYS A 29 -6.83 11.96 -4.57
CA LYS A 29 -6.68 12.38 -5.98
C LYS A 29 -7.91 13.10 -6.52
N VAL A 30 -9.12 12.62 -6.23
CA VAL A 30 -10.36 13.31 -6.66
C VAL A 30 -10.52 14.66 -5.99
N LEU A 31 -10.16 14.77 -4.71
CA LEU A 31 -10.21 16.05 -4.01
C LEU A 31 -9.17 17.04 -4.55
N ILE A 32 -7.97 16.56 -4.91
CA ILE A 32 -6.96 17.36 -5.60
C ILE A 32 -7.49 17.83 -6.96
N ALA A 33 -8.04 16.93 -7.79
CA ALA A 33 -8.61 17.30 -9.09
C ALA A 33 -9.71 18.38 -8.95
N LEU A 34 -10.62 18.20 -7.98
CA LEU A 34 -11.63 19.21 -7.66
C LEU A 34 -11.00 20.53 -7.19
N TYR A 35 -9.91 20.48 -6.43
CA TYR A 35 -9.17 21.66 -5.98
C TYR A 35 -8.42 22.35 -7.14
N GLU A 36 -7.98 21.63 -8.15
CA GLU A 36 -7.25 22.16 -9.31
C GLU A 36 -8.18 22.67 -10.42
N GLU A 37 -9.47 22.31 -10.41
CA GLU A 37 -10.44 22.81 -11.39
C GLU A 37 -10.45 24.35 -11.47
N PRO A 38 -10.14 24.96 -12.63
CA PRO A 38 -10.09 26.41 -12.79
C PRO A 38 -11.47 27.05 -12.59
N GLU A 39 -12.54 26.37 -13.02
CA GLU A 39 -13.92 26.75 -12.75
C GLU A 39 -14.54 25.74 -11.78
N LYS A 40 -14.77 26.17 -10.53
CA LYS A 40 -15.33 25.28 -9.52
C LYS A 40 -16.74 24.84 -9.93
N PRO A 41 -17.03 23.53 -9.96
CA PRO A 41 -18.34 23.06 -10.32
C PRO A 41 -19.36 23.54 -9.30
N THR A 42 -20.51 24.02 -9.77
CA THR A 42 -21.63 24.45 -8.91
C THR A 42 -22.09 23.34 -7.96
N ASN A 43 -21.91 22.08 -8.35
CA ASN A 43 -22.21 20.91 -7.54
C ASN A 43 -20.96 20.02 -7.35
N ALA A 44 -20.19 20.32 -6.31
CA ALA A 44 -19.00 19.55 -5.93
C ALA A 44 -19.30 18.07 -5.62
N ILE A 45 -20.47 17.76 -5.05
CA ILE A 45 -20.84 16.38 -4.71
C ILE A 45 -21.05 15.55 -5.98
N GLU A 46 -21.69 16.13 -6.99
CA GLU A 46 -21.88 15.47 -8.27
C GLU A 46 -20.55 15.27 -9.02
N TYR A 47 -19.65 16.25 -8.94
CA TYR A 47 -18.29 16.12 -9.48
C TYR A 47 -17.54 14.95 -8.84
N ILE A 48 -17.53 14.88 -7.50
CA ILE A 48 -16.89 13.79 -6.76
C ILE A 48 -17.49 12.44 -7.16
N ARG A 49 -18.83 12.33 -7.26
CA ARG A 49 -19.51 11.09 -7.65
C ARG A 49 -19.10 10.62 -9.05
N LYS A 50 -18.99 11.54 -10.03
CA LYS A 50 -18.58 11.21 -11.40
C LYS A 50 -17.13 10.75 -11.46
N ASN A 51 -16.24 11.48 -10.80
CA ASN A 51 -14.80 11.19 -10.83
C ASN A 51 -14.41 9.98 -9.97
N LEU A 52 -15.21 9.63 -8.94
CA LEU A 52 -15.07 8.36 -8.22
C LEU A 52 -15.42 7.13 -9.06
N GLY A 53 -16.33 7.26 -10.03
CA GLY A 53 -16.67 6.17 -10.95
C GLY A 53 -15.58 5.87 -11.98
N GLY A 54 -14.76 6.86 -12.34
CA GLY A 54 -13.59 6.68 -13.22
C GLY A 54 -12.32 6.24 -12.47
N LEU A 55 -12.29 6.43 -11.15
CA LEU A 55 -11.17 6.02 -10.31
C LEU A 55 -10.95 4.51 -10.31
N THR A 56 -11.97 3.67 -10.55
CA THR A 56 -11.79 2.20 -10.58
C THR A 56 -10.69 1.77 -11.55
N GLU A 57 -10.60 2.39 -12.73
CA GLU A 57 -9.54 2.11 -13.71
C GLU A 57 -8.16 2.60 -13.22
N ILE A 58 -8.11 3.76 -12.57
CA ILE A 58 -6.88 4.36 -12.05
C ILE A 58 -6.35 3.61 -10.79
N THR A 59 -7.25 3.11 -9.93
CA THR A 59 -6.85 2.29 -8.76
C THR A 59 -6.37 0.91 -9.14
N GLU A 60 -6.86 0.32 -10.23
CA GLU A 60 -6.31 -0.94 -10.74
C GLU A 60 -4.89 -0.75 -11.27
N GLU A 61 -4.62 0.33 -12.03
CA GLU A 61 -3.28 0.65 -12.52
C GLU A 61 -2.30 1.05 -11.40
N ALA A 62 -2.74 1.88 -10.45
CA ALA A 62 -1.91 2.30 -9.32
C ALA A 62 -1.69 1.14 -8.31
N GLY A 63 -2.70 0.30 -8.09
CA GLY A 63 -2.59 -0.91 -7.28
C GLY A 63 -1.69 -1.97 -7.93
N ALA A 64 -1.76 -2.14 -9.25
CA ALA A 64 -0.83 -2.98 -9.99
C ALA A 64 0.60 -2.46 -9.87
N THR A 65 0.81 -1.15 -10.02
CA THR A 65 2.15 -0.54 -9.90
C THR A 65 2.72 -0.68 -8.49
N SER A 66 1.92 -0.43 -7.45
CA SER A 66 2.33 -0.62 -6.05
C SER A 66 2.64 -2.09 -5.74
N ASN A 67 1.81 -3.03 -6.21
CA ASN A 67 2.06 -4.46 -6.03
C ASN A 67 3.33 -4.93 -6.74
N VAL A 68 3.64 -4.37 -7.92
CA VAL A 68 4.89 -4.66 -8.63
C VAL A 68 6.09 -4.15 -7.83
N GLN A 69 6.05 -2.92 -7.32
CA GLN A 69 7.12 -2.38 -6.48
C GLN A 69 7.31 -3.17 -5.18
N ASP A 70 6.21 -3.58 -4.54
CA ASP A 70 6.24 -4.43 -3.36
C ASP A 70 6.83 -5.80 -3.68
N SER A 71 6.45 -6.41 -4.81
CA SER A 71 7.00 -7.69 -5.28
C SER A 71 8.50 -7.61 -5.53
N GLU A 72 8.96 -6.57 -6.25
CA GLU A 72 10.39 -6.34 -6.50
C GLU A 72 11.17 -6.13 -5.20
N SER A 73 10.60 -5.40 -4.23
CA SER A 73 11.25 -5.18 -2.94
C SER A 73 11.35 -6.45 -2.09
N LEU A 74 10.32 -7.31 -2.16
CA LEU A 74 10.28 -8.60 -1.47
C LEU A 74 11.26 -9.60 -2.10
N GLU A 75 11.33 -9.66 -3.43
CA GLU A 75 12.30 -10.48 -4.16
C GLU A 75 13.73 -10.10 -3.82
N LYS A 76 14.04 -8.80 -3.78
CA LYS A 76 15.37 -8.32 -3.40
C LYS A 76 15.75 -8.74 -1.97
N ARG A 77 14.82 -8.59 -1.02
CA ARG A 77 15.02 -9.03 0.37
C ARG A 77 15.20 -10.54 0.50
N LEU A 78 14.46 -11.32 -0.29
CA LEU A 78 14.61 -12.77 -0.33
C LEU A 78 16.03 -13.14 -0.80
N GLN A 79 16.49 -12.51 -1.88
CA GLN A 79 17.82 -12.76 -2.44
C GLN A 79 18.95 -12.38 -1.46
N GLU A 80 18.83 -11.25 -0.77
CA GLU A 80 19.77 -10.83 0.27
C GLU A 80 19.82 -11.85 1.43
N ALA A 81 18.66 -12.30 1.91
CA ALA A 81 18.57 -13.28 3.00
C ALA A 81 19.10 -14.67 2.59
N GLU A 82 18.91 -15.08 1.35
CA GLU A 82 19.46 -16.33 0.80
C GLU A 82 20.99 -16.26 0.65
N ALA A 83 21.52 -15.13 0.20
CA ALA A 83 22.96 -14.91 0.10
C ALA A 83 23.62 -14.95 1.49
N GLU A 84 23.03 -14.27 2.46
CA GLU A 84 23.51 -14.30 3.85
C GLU A 84 23.45 -15.71 4.44
N ASN A 85 22.36 -16.46 4.22
CA ASN A 85 22.26 -17.86 4.64
C ASN A 85 23.37 -18.73 4.02
N ARG A 86 23.68 -18.52 2.73
CA ARG A 86 24.75 -19.26 2.05
C ARG A 86 26.10 -18.94 2.68
N GLU A 87 26.42 -17.67 2.89
CA GLU A 87 27.68 -17.27 3.53
C GLU A 87 27.82 -17.81 4.95
N LEU A 88 26.75 -17.76 5.75
CA LEU A 88 26.75 -18.28 7.11
C LEU A 88 26.96 -19.80 7.13
N ARG A 89 26.32 -20.53 6.21
CA ARG A 89 26.54 -21.98 6.05
C ARG A 89 27.96 -22.32 5.62
N ASP A 90 28.54 -21.55 4.70
CA ASP A 90 29.93 -21.75 4.27
C ASP A 90 30.93 -21.45 5.40
N LYS A 91 30.65 -20.43 6.22
CA LYS A 91 31.47 -20.10 7.42
C LYS A 91 31.37 -21.19 8.47
N LEU A 92 30.17 -21.72 8.73
CA LEU A 92 29.96 -22.85 9.65
C LEU A 92 30.73 -24.09 9.19
N ALA A 93 30.60 -24.48 7.92
CA ALA A 93 31.30 -25.64 7.38
C ALA A 93 32.83 -25.51 7.48
N LYS A 94 33.37 -24.29 7.31
CA LYS A 94 34.81 -24.02 7.46
C LYS A 94 35.29 -24.08 8.91
N LEU A 95 34.44 -23.69 9.87
CA LEU A 95 34.75 -23.79 11.29
C LEU A 95 34.70 -25.25 11.76
N ASP A 96 33.68 -25.99 11.34
CA ASP A 96 33.56 -27.43 11.63
C ASP A 96 34.76 -28.22 11.07
N LEU A 97 35.25 -27.86 9.88
CA LEU A 97 36.46 -28.45 9.27
C LEU A 97 37.79 -27.99 9.89
N ALA A 98 37.79 -26.91 10.69
CA ALA A 98 38.98 -26.40 11.36
C ALA A 98 39.12 -26.92 12.80
N GLU A 99 38.08 -27.55 13.34
CA GLU A 99 38.05 -28.16 14.67
C GLU A 99 38.31 -29.69 14.66
N GLU A 100 38.37 -30.33 13.48
CA GLU A 100 38.88 -31.72 13.26
C GLU A 100 40.39 -31.74 12.92
#